data_AF-A0A8T1CN93-F1
#
_entry.id   AF-A0A8T1CN93-F1
#
_cell.length_a   1.000
_cell.length_b   1.000
_cell.length_c   1.000
_cell.angle_alpha   90.00
_cell.angle_beta   90.00
_cell.angle_gamma   90.00
#
_symmetry.space_group_name_H-M   'P 1'
#
loop_
_entity.id
_entity.type
_entity.pdbx_description
1 polymer ?
#
loop_
_entity_poly.entity_id
_entity_poly.type
_entity_poly.pdbx_seq_one_letter_code
_entity_poly.pdbx_strand_id
1 'polypeptide(L)'
;MVALQTIKNRTELRRHTCFAPLRANATRWSSTFMMLERYVRIRDTIKRVDAVYDLVPKPAAHRRIVAPPRCSIACARSCKRIRYR
;
A
#
# COMPACT_ATOMS: atom_id res chain seq x y z
N MET A 1 3.75 -0.95 -6.57
CA MET A 1 2.29 -1.17 -6.60
C MET A 1 1.60 -0.27 -7.62
N VAL A 2 2.15 -0.15 -8.84
CA VAL A 2 1.54 0.69 -9.88
C VAL A 2 0.37 -0.05 -10.55
N ALA A 3 0.44 -1.37 -10.67
CA ALA A 3 -0.60 -2.21 -11.27
C ALA A 3 -1.97 -2.10 -10.57
N LEU A 4 -2.02 -1.92 -9.26
CA LEU A 4 -3.28 -1.72 -8.52
C LEU A 4 -3.94 -0.36 -8.77
N GLN A 5 -3.21 0.59 -9.37
CA GLN A 5 -3.66 1.98 -9.56
C GLN A 5 -4.38 2.18 -10.90
N THR A 6 -4.37 1.19 -11.79
CA THR A 6 -5.10 1.22 -13.06
C THR A 6 -6.58 1.48 -12.80
N ILE A 7 -7.22 2.28 -13.66
CA ILE A 7 -8.63 2.68 -13.51
C ILE A 7 -9.55 1.47 -13.32
N LYS A 8 -9.36 0.41 -14.12
CA LYS A 8 -10.13 -0.85 -14.03
C LYS A 8 -10.03 -1.48 -12.64
N ASN A 9 -8.80 -1.67 -12.15
CA ASN A 9 -8.53 -2.27 -10.84
C ASN A 9 -9.05 -1.40 -9.70
N ARG A 10 -8.96 -0.08 -9.85
CA ARG A 10 -9.50 0.87 -8.87
C ARG A 10 -11.02 0.82 -8.80
N THR A 11 -11.70 0.66 -9.93
CA THR A 11 -13.16 0.49 -9.99
C THR A 11 -13.59 -0.81 -9.34
N GLU A 12 -12.92 -1.94 -9.67
CA GLU A 12 -13.23 -3.23 -9.03
C GLU A 12 -12.96 -3.19 -7.53
N LEU A 13 -11.82 -2.64 -7.09
CA LEU A 13 -11.52 -2.50 -5.67
C LEU A 13 -12.51 -1.60 -4.93
N ARG A 14 -13.08 -0.59 -5.58
CA ARG A 14 -14.13 0.27 -5.00
C ARG A 14 -15.45 -0.46 -4.76
N ARG A 15 -15.74 -1.52 -5.54
CA ARG A 15 -16.93 -2.36 -5.31
C ARG A 15 -16.80 -3.21 -4.05
N HIS A 16 -15.57 -3.57 -3.69
CA HIS A 16 -15.30 -4.45 -2.54
C HIS A 16 -14.77 -3.71 -1.31
N THR A 17 -14.23 -2.50 -1.47
CA THR A 17 -13.67 -1.70 -0.37
C THR A 17 -13.86 -0.20 -0.57
N CYS A 18 -14.04 0.52 0.53
CA CYS A 18 -14.03 1.99 0.52
C CYS A 18 -12.61 2.57 0.36
N PHE A 19 -11.57 1.75 0.35
CA PHE A 19 -10.17 2.19 0.32
C PHE A 19 -9.61 2.17 -1.09
N ALA A 20 -9.17 3.33 -1.59
CA ALA A 20 -8.46 3.41 -2.86
C ALA A 20 -6.94 3.26 -2.67
N PRO A 21 -6.24 2.55 -3.57
CA PRO A 21 -4.78 2.51 -3.59
C PRO A 21 -4.22 3.92 -3.79
N LEU A 22 -3.28 4.31 -2.93
CA LEU A 22 -2.61 5.61 -3.01
C LEU A 22 -1.45 5.58 -3.99
N ARG A 23 -1.22 6.71 -4.66
CA ARG A 23 0.02 6.96 -5.39
C ARG A 23 1.08 7.45 -4.41
N ALA A 24 2.25 6.84 -4.43
CA ALA A 24 3.41 7.38 -3.73
C ALA A 24 3.82 8.71 -4.39
N ASN A 25 3.98 9.75 -3.57
CA ASN A 25 4.61 11.00 -3.97
C ASN A 25 6.12 10.81 -3.89
N ALA A 26 6.80 10.92 -5.03
CA ALA A 26 8.25 10.68 -5.15
C ALA A 26 9.09 11.60 -4.23
N THR A 27 8.63 12.82 -4.00
CA THR A 27 9.29 13.82 -3.15
C THR A 27 9.12 13.54 -1.66
N ARG A 28 8.10 12.77 -1.25
CA ARG A 28 7.76 12.54 0.16
C ARG A 28 7.72 11.06 0.48
N TRP A 29 8.78 10.56 1.09
CA TRP A 29 8.90 9.15 1.51
C TRP A 29 7.79 8.69 2.49
N SER A 30 7.17 9.61 3.24
CA SER A 30 6.03 9.29 4.10
C SER A 30 4.77 8.85 3.33
N SER A 31 4.63 9.26 2.07
CA SER A 31 3.54 8.83 1.20
C SER A 31 3.68 7.36 0.75
N THR A 32 4.92 6.91 0.51
CA THR A 32 5.22 5.50 0.24
C THR A 32 4.83 4.63 1.42
N PHE A 33 5.10 5.09 2.65
CA PHE A 33 4.69 4.37 3.86
C PHE A 33 3.16 4.30 4.01
N MET A 34 2.44 5.41 3.80
CA MET A 34 0.96 5.41 3.82
C MET A 34 0.35 4.51 2.75
N MET A 35 0.99 4.41 1.57
CA MET A 35 0.58 3.48 0.52
C MET A 35 0.74 2.02 0.98
N LEU A 36 1.88 1.68 1.60
CA LEU A 36 2.13 0.32 2.10
C LEU A 36 1.15 -0.05 3.22
N GLU A 37 0.88 0.86 4.15
CA GLU A 37 -0.07 0.66 5.24
C GLU A 37 -1.50 0.42 4.70
N ARG A 38 -1.95 1.21 3.71
CA ARG A 38 -3.23 0.96 3.04
C ARG A 38 -3.26 -0.37 2.29
N TYR A 39 -2.17 -0.72 1.62
CA TYR A 39 -2.09 -2.00 0.91
C TYR A 39 -2.26 -3.19 1.85
N VAL A 40 -1.63 -3.18 3.03
CA VAL A 40 -1.78 -4.26 4.01
C VAL A 40 -3.26 -4.45 4.38
N ARG A 41 -4.02 -3.36 4.56
CA ARG A 41 -5.46 -3.41 4.85
C ARG A 41 -6.30 -3.90 3.67
N ILE A 42 -5.95 -3.51 2.45
CA ILE A 42 -6.69 -3.88 1.23
C ILE A 42 -6.34 -5.31 0.78
N ARG A 43 -5.20 -5.88 1.22
CA ARG A 43 -4.74 -7.21 0.80
C ARG A 43 -5.76 -8.31 1.09
N ASP A 44 -6.36 -8.32 2.27
CA ASP A 44 -7.31 -9.36 2.64
C ASP A 44 -8.57 -9.33 1.78
N THR A 45 -8.94 -8.13 1.32
CA THR A 45 -10.04 -7.95 0.38
C THR A 45 -9.64 -8.27 -1.06
N ILE A 46 -8.39 -7.99 -1.48
CA ILE A 46 -7.90 -8.36 -2.81
C ILE A 46 -7.87 -9.88 -2.99
N LYS A 47 -7.57 -10.65 -1.93
CA LYS A 47 -7.63 -12.12 -2.00
C LYS A 47 -9.01 -12.67 -2.39
N ARG A 48 -10.08 -11.88 -2.24
CA ARG A 48 -11.45 -12.25 -2.62
C ARG A 48 -11.82 -11.81 -4.04
N VAL A 49 -10.97 -11.02 -4.69
CA VAL A 49 -11.20 -10.47 -6.03
C VAL A 49 -10.22 -11.12 -6.99
N ASP A 50 -10.70 -12.15 -7.69
CA ASP A 50 -9.89 -12.99 -8.58
C ASP A 50 -9.16 -12.17 -9.65
N ALA A 51 -9.85 -11.20 -10.26
CA ALA A 51 -9.29 -10.30 -11.28
C ALA A 51 -8.11 -9.42 -10.81
N VAL A 52 -7.95 -9.22 -9.50
CA VAL A 52 -6.88 -8.38 -8.92
C VAL A 52 -5.85 -9.24 -8.17
N TYR A 53 -6.13 -10.53 -7.98
CA TYR A 53 -5.28 -11.46 -7.25
C TYR A 53 -3.90 -11.62 -7.88
N ASP A 54 -3.83 -11.75 -9.21
CA ASP A 54 -2.57 -11.90 -9.96
C ASP A 54 -1.67 -10.65 -9.89
N LEU A 55 -2.26 -9.50 -9.54
CA LEU A 55 -1.56 -8.23 -9.41
C LEU A 55 -0.95 -8.04 -8.01
N VAL A 56 -1.25 -8.94 -7.07
CA VAL A 56 -0.71 -8.90 -5.72
C VAL A 56 0.74 -9.39 -5.74
N PRO A 57 1.67 -8.68 -5.07
CA PRO A 57 3.02 -9.16 -4.93
C PRO A 57 3.06 -10.55 -4.30
N LYS A 58 3.88 -11.44 -4.87
CA LYS A 58 4.15 -12.79 -4.36
C LYS A 58 4.38 -12.75 -2.83
N PRO A 59 4.03 -13.82 -2.10
CA PRO A 59 4.10 -13.84 -0.63
C PRO A 59 5.48 -13.43 -0.06
N ALA A 60 6.58 -13.76 -0.75
CA ALA A 60 7.92 -13.30 -0.38
C ALA A 60 8.09 -11.76 -0.46
N ALA A 61 7.57 -11.12 -1.50
CA ALA A 61 7.59 -9.67 -1.65
C ALA A 61 6.66 -8.99 -0.62
N HIS A 62 5.52 -9.61 -0.28
CA HIS A 62 4.66 -9.12 0.79
C HIS A 62 5.36 -9.12 2.16
N ARG A 63 6.14 -10.16 2.51
CA ARG A 63 6.91 -10.18 3.76
C ARG A 63 7.86 -8.99 3.88
N ARG A 64 8.50 -8.57 2.78
CA ARG A 64 9.36 -7.38 2.72
C ARG A 64 8.58 -6.06 2.87
N ILE A 65 7.30 -6.05 2.50
CA ILE A 65 6.42 -4.88 2.67
C ILE A 65 5.94 -4.76 4.12
N VAL A 66 5.63 -5.88 4.78
CA VAL A 66 5.19 -5.91 6.18
C VAL A 66 6.36 -5.68 7.13
N ALA A 67 7.54 -6.20 6.79
CA ALA A 67 8.79 -5.97 7.51
C ALA A 67 9.74 -5.13 6.63
N PRO A 68 9.46 -3.82 6.45
CA PRO A 68 10.34 -2.96 5.69
C PRO A 68 11.66 -2.78 6.45
N PRO A 69 12.79 -2.56 5.76
CA PRO A 69 14.11 -2.48 6.38
C PRO A 69 14.15 -1.40 7.47
N ARG A 70 14.84 -1.66 8.58
CA ARG A 70 14.90 -0.80 9.78
C ARG A 70 15.19 0.67 9.48
N CYS A 71 16.10 0.96 8.53
CA CYS A 71 16.42 2.33 8.13
C CYS A 71 15.20 3.09 7.59
N SER A 72 14.30 2.42 6.89
CA SER A 72 13.06 3.04 6.40
C SER A 72 12.03 3.31 7.50
N ILE A 73 11.97 2.45 8.54
CA ILE A 73 11.06 2.59 9.68
C ILE A 73 11.52 3.72 10.61
N ALA A 74 12.82 3.84 10.86
CA ALA A 74 13.40 4.88 11.72
C ALA A 74 13.06 6.28 11.19
N CYS A 75 13.24 6.52 9.88
CA CYS A 75 12.85 7.77 9.24
C CYS A 75 11.33 8.01 9.29
N ALA A 76 10.51 6.97 9.13
CA ALA A 76 9.05 7.11 9.18
C ALA A 76 8.53 7.47 10.59
N ARG A 77 9.11 6.90 11.66
CA ARG A 77 8.77 7.27 13.05
C ARG A 77 9.06 8.73 13.33
N SER A 78 10.20 9.25 12.85
CA SER A 78 10.53 10.68 12.96
C SER A 78 9.49 11.55 12.23
N CYS A 79 9.07 11.18 11.02
CA CYS A 79 8.05 11.93 10.28
C CYS A 79 6.64 11.89 10.89
N LYS A 80 6.23 10.81 11.59
CA LYS A 80 4.93 10.78 12.29
C LYS A 80 4.88 11.79 13.45
N ARG A 81 6.03 12.07 14.07
CA ARG A 81 6.16 13.03 15.18
C ARG A 81 5.98 14.50 14.75
N ILE A 82 6.22 14.81 13.46
CA ILE A 82 6.08 16.17 12.91
C ILE A 82 4.62 16.50 12.55
N ARG A 83 3.73 15.49 12.39
CA ARG A 83 2.34 15.70 11.97
C ARG A 83 1.36 16.11 13.09
N TYR A 84 1.84 16.27 14.32
CA TYR A 84 1.05 16.69 15.50
C TYR A 84 1.68 17.90 16.22
N ARG A 85 2.34 18.79 15.48
CA ARG A 85 2.79 20.09 16.02
C ARG A 85 2.27 21.21 15.15
#